data_AF-A0A7G8JKG9-F1
#
_entry.id   AF-A0A7G8JKG9-F1
#
_cell.length_a   1.000
_cell.length_b   1.000
_cell.length_c   1.000
_cell.angle_alpha   90.00
_cell.angle_beta   90.00
_cell.angle_gamma   90.00
#
_symmetry.space_group_name_H-M   'P 1'
#
loop_
_entity.id
_entity.type
_entity.pdbx_description
1 polymer ?
#
loop_
_entity_poly.entity_id
_entity_poly.type
_entity_poly.pdbx_seq_one_letter_code
_entity_poly.pdbx_strand_id
1 'polypeptide(L)'
;MVGLSVMATAAPAVLEMSTAPIVAQKRADNLTAAEARAVTYAGKAEATGELPSIPNGCAVSDPEDSVYTVTCTQGSGQFSSAISRSFRIISEIEDGGSGGRTFMYPTPAQHSGHQCPTYDSFGVSGYNDDWSNMRACIPTVAWTKSAYLASNPDFWLYDLQNWNGWGNHPDY
;
A
#
# COMPACT_ATOMS: atom_id res chain seq x y z
N MET A 1 40.88 61.89 -1.06
CA MET A 1 39.95 61.24 -0.12
C MET A 1 38.68 60.92 -0.90
N VAL A 2 38.68 59.81 -1.66
CA VAL A 2 37.50 59.24 -2.33
C VAL A 2 37.38 57.84 -1.76
N GLY A 3 36.93 57.81 -0.51
CA GLY A 3 36.91 56.61 0.33
C GLY A 3 35.52 55.99 0.37
N LEU A 4 35.51 54.66 0.36
CA LEU A 4 34.55 53.84 1.12
C LEU A 4 33.04 54.07 0.89
N SER A 5 32.54 54.02 -0.36
CA SER A 5 31.08 53.96 -0.58
C SER A 5 30.58 52.80 -1.46
N VAL A 6 31.46 51.99 -2.05
CA VAL A 6 31.02 50.91 -2.98
C VAL A 6 30.98 49.51 -2.34
N MET A 7 31.55 49.31 -1.14
CA MET A 7 31.51 48.00 -0.46
C MET A 7 30.22 47.73 0.35
N ALA A 8 29.29 48.67 0.44
CA ALA A 8 28.06 48.50 1.21
C ALA A 8 26.92 47.82 0.44
N THR A 9 26.96 47.80 -0.90
CA THR A 9 25.86 47.26 -1.72
C THR A 9 26.07 45.79 -2.14
N ALA A 10 27.28 45.25 -2.00
CA ALA A 10 27.57 43.85 -2.35
C ALA A 10 27.35 42.88 -1.18
N ALA A 11 27.35 43.35 0.07
CA ALA A 11 27.30 42.50 1.27
C ALA A 11 26.10 41.54 1.36
N PRO A 12 24.86 41.90 0.96
CA PRO A 12 23.72 40.98 1.04
C PRO A 12 23.87 39.79 0.08
N ALA A 13 24.32 40.03 -1.15
CA ALA A 13 24.37 39.01 -2.19
C ALA A 13 25.42 37.91 -1.90
N VAL A 14 26.57 38.26 -1.29
CA VAL A 14 27.59 37.26 -0.93
C VAL A 14 27.20 36.44 0.31
N LEU A 15 26.45 37.03 1.24
CA LEU A 15 25.89 36.32 2.40
C LEU A 15 24.78 35.36 1.99
N GLU A 16 23.92 35.72 1.03
CA GLU A 16 22.90 34.83 0.49
C GLU A 16 23.52 33.65 -0.27
N MET A 17 24.58 33.87 -1.06
CA MET A 17 25.24 32.81 -1.82
C MET A 17 26.02 31.83 -0.92
N SER A 18 26.54 32.29 0.22
CA SER A 18 27.26 31.44 1.18
C SER A 18 26.35 30.67 2.15
N THR A 19 25.14 31.15 2.40
CA THR A 19 24.17 30.48 3.29
C THR A 19 23.23 29.53 2.56
N ALA A 20 23.04 29.69 1.25
CA ALA A 20 22.27 28.78 0.40
C ALA A 20 22.59 27.28 0.59
N PRO A 21 23.86 26.81 0.59
CA PRO A 21 24.16 25.39 0.79
C PRO A 21 23.77 24.91 2.20
N ILE A 22 23.90 25.75 3.22
CA ILE A 22 23.53 25.41 4.60
C ILE A 22 22.01 25.30 4.72
N VAL A 23 21.26 26.20 4.10
CA VAL A 23 19.79 26.14 4.07
C VAL A 23 19.31 24.91 3.32
N ALA A 24 19.91 24.60 2.18
CA ALA A 24 19.60 23.39 1.41
C ALA A 24 19.89 22.12 2.22
N GLN A 25 21.03 22.07 2.90
CA GLN A 25 21.38 20.92 3.74
C GLN A 25 20.40 20.74 4.91
N LYS A 26 19.99 21.83 5.57
CA LYS A 26 18.99 21.74 6.64
C LYS A 26 17.60 21.35 6.16
N ARG A 27 17.20 21.76 4.95
CA ARG A 27 15.97 21.26 4.32
C ARG A 27 16.07 19.77 4.00
N ALA A 28 17.22 19.30 3.52
CA ALA A 28 17.44 17.87 3.26
C ALA A 28 17.37 17.02 4.55
N ASP A 29 17.98 17.49 5.64
CA ASP A 29 17.88 16.85 6.97
C ASP A 29 16.40 16.77 7.42
N ASN A 30 15.67 17.88 7.30
CA ASN A 30 14.25 17.95 7.69
C ASN A 30 13.37 17.06 6.80
N LEU A 31 13.63 17.02 5.49
CA LEU A 31 12.93 16.15 4.56
C LEU A 31 13.15 14.68 4.91
N THR A 32 14.38 14.28 5.22
CA THR A 32 14.72 12.90 5.63
C THR A 32 13.97 12.51 6.91
N ALA A 33 13.88 13.41 7.88
CA ALA A 33 13.14 13.17 9.11
C ALA A 33 11.61 13.10 8.88
N ALA A 34 11.06 13.94 8.00
CA ALA A 34 9.66 13.89 7.61
C ALA A 34 9.34 12.58 6.86
N GLU A 35 10.24 12.14 5.97
CA GLU A 35 10.10 10.91 5.21
C GLU A 35 10.10 9.69 6.12
N ALA A 36 11.07 9.58 7.03
CA ALA A 36 11.13 8.48 7.99
C ALA A 36 9.83 8.34 8.79
N ARG A 37 9.21 9.47 9.19
CA ARG A 37 7.91 9.46 9.87
C ARG A 37 6.77 9.01 8.96
N ALA A 38 6.68 9.54 7.75
CA ALA A 38 5.65 9.17 6.77
C ALA A 38 5.74 7.67 6.41
N VAL A 39 6.94 7.15 6.19
CA VAL A 39 7.20 5.72 5.92
C VAL A 39 6.79 4.85 7.10
N THR A 40 7.20 5.22 8.31
CA THR A 40 6.91 4.42 9.51
C THR A 40 5.42 4.43 9.82
N TYR A 41 4.73 5.55 9.62
CA TYR A 41 3.28 5.65 9.78
C TYR A 41 2.54 4.77 8.78
N ALA A 42 2.85 4.92 7.49
CA ALA A 42 2.28 4.12 6.41
C ALA A 42 2.50 2.63 6.65
N GLY A 43 3.73 2.22 6.93
CA GLY A 43 4.06 0.81 7.18
C GLY A 43 3.38 0.24 8.42
N LYS A 44 3.18 1.04 9.48
CA LYS A 44 2.41 0.61 10.66
C LYS A 44 0.94 0.44 10.31
N ALA A 45 0.34 1.38 9.58
CA ALA A 45 -1.05 1.32 9.17
C ALA A 45 -1.32 0.12 8.24
N GLU A 46 -0.42 -0.12 7.28
CA GLU A 46 -0.45 -1.28 6.40
C GLU A 46 -0.32 -2.60 7.17
N ALA A 47 0.52 -2.64 8.21
CA ALA A 47 0.75 -3.85 9.00
C ALA A 47 -0.38 -4.17 9.98
N THR A 48 -1.07 -3.16 10.52
CA THR A 48 -2.14 -3.36 11.51
C THR A 48 -3.54 -3.38 10.91
N GLY A 49 -3.71 -2.99 9.64
CA GLY A 49 -5.05 -2.90 9.04
C GLY A 49 -5.92 -1.77 9.64
N GLU A 50 -5.31 -0.83 10.36
CA GLU A 50 -5.99 0.26 11.06
C GLU A 50 -5.12 1.53 11.03
N LEU A 51 -5.74 2.71 11.10
CA LEU A 51 -5.02 3.98 11.20
C LEU A 51 -4.41 4.16 12.60
N PRO A 52 -3.07 4.17 12.75
CA PRO A 52 -2.46 4.47 14.03
C PRO A 52 -2.62 5.96 14.38
N SER A 53 -2.37 6.30 15.65
CA SER A 53 -2.37 7.69 16.11
C SER A 53 -1.43 8.55 15.25
N ILE A 54 -1.96 9.64 14.70
CA ILE A 54 -1.21 10.53 13.81
C ILE A 54 -0.04 11.20 14.59
N PRO A 55 1.22 11.03 14.15
CA PRO A 55 2.36 11.66 14.79
C PRO A 55 2.32 13.19 14.67
N ASN A 56 2.93 13.90 15.63
CA ASN A 56 3.02 15.35 15.58
C ASN A 56 3.75 15.83 14.30
N GLY A 57 3.20 16.86 13.65
CA GLY A 57 3.69 17.38 12.38
C GLY A 57 3.24 16.57 11.16
N CYS A 58 2.36 15.57 11.32
CA CYS A 58 1.77 14.84 10.22
C CYS A 58 0.26 15.06 10.16
N ALA A 59 -0.31 14.94 8.95
CA ALA A 59 -1.73 14.93 8.68
C ALA A 59 -2.03 13.77 7.74
N VAL A 60 -3.19 13.14 7.90
CA VAL A 60 -3.65 12.05 7.02
C VAL A 60 -4.89 12.53 6.29
N SER A 61 -4.92 12.32 4.98
CA SER A 61 -6.09 12.53 4.13
C SER A 61 -6.51 11.21 3.51
N ASP A 62 -7.81 11.04 3.33
CA ASP A 62 -8.43 9.90 2.65
C ASP A 62 -8.97 10.35 1.29
N PRO A 63 -8.14 10.32 0.23
CA PRO A 63 -8.58 10.73 -1.10
C PRO A 63 -9.62 9.79 -1.73
N GLU A 64 -9.55 8.47 -1.48
CA GLU A 64 -10.40 7.45 -2.13
C GLU A 64 -10.46 6.17 -1.27
N ASP A 65 -11.60 5.46 -1.27
CA ASP A 65 -11.90 4.25 -0.48
C ASP A 65 -10.67 3.37 -0.17
N SER A 66 -10.18 3.45 1.07
CA SER A 66 -9.06 2.67 1.65
C SER A 66 -7.65 3.02 1.16
N VAL A 67 -7.49 4.07 0.35
CA VAL A 67 -6.21 4.63 -0.08
C VAL A 67 -5.96 5.94 0.67
N TYR A 68 -5.03 5.90 1.63
CA TYR A 68 -4.71 7.04 2.49
C TYR A 68 -3.44 7.72 2.03
N THR A 69 -3.33 9.02 2.31
CA THR A 69 -2.09 9.78 2.12
C THR A 69 -1.71 10.45 3.43
N VAL A 70 -0.51 10.14 3.94
CA VAL A 70 0.09 10.82 5.09
C VAL A 70 1.05 11.89 4.59
N THR A 71 0.83 13.12 5.04
CA THR A 71 1.71 14.27 4.79
C THR A 71 2.40 14.64 6.09
N CYS A 72 3.73 14.52 6.14
CA CYS A 72 4.54 14.92 7.30
C CYS A 72 5.37 16.16 6.96
N THR A 73 5.39 17.13 7.87
CA THR A 73 6.16 18.37 7.78
C THR A 73 7.16 18.44 8.92
N GLN A 74 8.39 18.85 8.61
CA GLN A 74 9.45 19.02 9.59
C GLN A 74 10.19 20.34 9.38
N GLY A 75 10.58 20.99 10.48
CA GLY A 75 11.23 22.29 10.48
C GLY A 75 10.24 23.46 10.54
N SER A 76 10.77 24.68 10.49
CA SER A 76 10.00 25.92 10.55
C SER A 76 10.62 27.00 9.66
N GLY A 77 9.81 27.98 9.26
CA GLY A 77 10.23 29.09 8.41
C GLY A 77 10.91 28.62 7.12
N GLN A 78 12.06 29.20 6.80
CA GLN A 78 12.82 28.87 5.59
C GLN A 78 13.42 27.47 5.56
N PHE A 79 13.40 26.71 6.67
CA PHE A 79 13.93 25.35 6.73
C PHE A 79 12.83 24.29 6.71
N SER A 80 11.56 24.69 6.61
CA SER A 80 10.44 23.76 6.54
C SER A 80 10.53 22.87 5.30
N SER A 81 10.22 21.58 5.46
CA SER A 81 10.14 20.61 4.38
C SER A 81 8.99 19.64 4.67
N ALA A 82 8.21 19.31 3.65
CA ALA A 82 7.07 18.43 3.75
C ALA A 82 7.17 17.31 2.71
N ILE A 83 6.69 16.13 3.07
CA ILE A 83 6.63 14.97 2.20
C ILE A 83 5.29 14.27 2.38
N SER A 84 4.76 13.75 1.28
CA SER A 84 3.53 12.97 1.26
C SER A 84 3.84 11.54 0.84
N ARG A 85 3.20 10.57 1.48
CA ARG A 85 3.27 9.16 1.12
C ARG A 85 1.88 8.56 1.11
N SER A 86 1.56 7.87 0.03
CA SER A 86 0.31 7.13 -0.11
C SER A 86 0.49 5.68 0.38
N PHE A 87 -0.55 5.12 1.00
CA PHE A 87 -0.58 3.76 1.54
C PHE A 87 -2.01 3.22 1.53
N ARG A 88 -2.18 1.90 1.47
CA ARG A 88 -3.51 1.26 1.51
C ARG A 88 -3.67 0.55 2.85
N ILE A 89 -4.81 0.72 3.49
CA ILE A 89 -5.17 -0.13 4.63
C ILE A 89 -6.02 -1.27 4.10
N ILE A 90 -5.57 -2.50 4.33
CA ILE A 90 -6.39 -3.70 4.16
C ILE A 90 -6.90 -3.99 5.56
N SER A 91 -8.14 -3.61 5.88
CA SER A 91 -8.73 -3.92 7.18
C SER A 91 -8.71 -5.44 7.40
N GLU A 92 -8.47 -5.90 8.62
CA GLU A 92 -8.83 -7.27 9.00
C GLU A 92 -10.34 -7.40 8.76
N ILE A 93 -10.71 -8.05 7.66
CA ILE A 93 -12.10 -8.17 7.26
C ILE A 93 -12.75 -9.15 8.24
N GLU A 94 -13.79 -8.68 8.92
CA GLU A 94 -14.65 -9.46 9.80
C GLU A 94 -14.91 -10.86 9.25
N ASP A 95 -14.87 -11.84 10.16
CA ASP A 95 -15.17 -13.24 9.90
C ASP A 95 -16.41 -13.41 9.01
N GLY A 96 -16.21 -13.97 7.82
CA GLY A 96 -17.18 -14.88 7.19
C GLY A 96 -18.56 -14.33 6.82
N GLY A 97 -18.70 -13.04 6.52
CA GLY A 97 -19.91 -12.53 5.89
C GLY A 97 -19.87 -12.74 4.38
N SER A 98 -20.54 -13.78 3.87
CA SER A 98 -20.76 -14.04 2.44
C SER A 98 -21.39 -12.80 1.77
N GLY A 99 -20.54 -11.92 1.25
CA GLY A 99 -20.95 -10.65 0.64
C GLY A 99 -21.58 -10.89 -0.71
N GLY A 100 -22.86 -11.28 -0.77
CA GLY A 100 -23.80 -11.10 -1.89
C GLY A 100 -23.43 -11.59 -3.30
N ARG A 101 -22.22 -12.08 -3.55
CA ARG A 101 -21.74 -12.53 -4.86
C ARG A 101 -22.36 -13.89 -5.16
N THR A 102 -23.00 -13.97 -6.32
CA THR A 102 -23.49 -15.24 -6.85
C THR A 102 -22.43 -15.80 -7.78
N PHE A 103 -21.89 -16.97 -7.45
CA PHE A 103 -20.92 -17.65 -8.29
C PHE A 103 -21.58 -18.61 -9.26
N MET A 104 -20.91 -18.87 -10.38
CA MET A 104 -21.39 -19.76 -11.43
C MET A 104 -21.39 -21.24 -10.99
N TYR A 105 -20.48 -21.61 -10.09
CA TYR A 105 -20.32 -22.95 -9.57
C TYR A 105 -20.29 -22.95 -8.03
N PRO A 106 -20.72 -24.05 -7.39
CA PRO A 106 -20.53 -24.21 -5.95
C PRO A 106 -19.04 -24.39 -5.64
N THR A 107 -18.59 -23.83 -4.52
CA THR A 107 -17.21 -24.05 -4.04
C THR A 107 -17.00 -25.53 -3.69
N PRO A 108 -15.93 -26.16 -4.21
CA PRO A 108 -15.61 -27.54 -3.85
C PRO A 108 -15.38 -27.69 -2.34
N ALA A 109 -15.98 -28.72 -1.74
CA ALA A 109 -15.86 -28.95 -0.30
C ALA A 109 -14.41 -29.29 0.13
N GLN A 110 -13.61 -29.85 -0.77
CA GLN A 110 -12.22 -30.22 -0.52
C GLN A 110 -11.38 -30.01 -1.77
N HIS A 111 -10.20 -29.44 -1.58
CA HIS A 111 -9.18 -29.32 -2.62
C HIS A 111 -8.08 -30.38 -2.39
N SER A 112 -7.49 -30.84 -3.48
CA SER A 112 -6.29 -31.66 -3.52
C SER A 112 -5.06 -30.80 -3.24
N GLY A 113 -3.90 -31.44 -3.06
CA GLY A 113 -2.62 -30.72 -2.98
C GLY A 113 -2.06 -30.29 -4.33
N HIS A 114 -2.84 -30.41 -5.41
CA HIS A 114 -2.38 -30.18 -6.77
C HIS A 114 -3.05 -28.96 -7.39
N GLN A 115 -2.27 -28.20 -8.16
CA GLN A 115 -2.76 -27.06 -8.91
C GLN A 115 -3.61 -27.52 -10.10
N CYS A 116 -4.66 -26.77 -10.41
CA CYS A 116 -5.44 -26.95 -11.63
C CYS A 116 -4.57 -26.74 -12.88
N PRO A 117 -4.79 -27.52 -13.93
CA PRO A 117 -4.07 -27.34 -15.18
C PRO A 117 -4.42 -26.00 -15.82
N THR A 118 -3.50 -25.45 -16.61
CA THR A 118 -3.67 -24.11 -17.22
C THR A 118 -4.87 -24.01 -18.17
N TYR A 119 -5.28 -25.12 -18.79
CA TYR A 119 -6.45 -25.17 -19.68
C TYR A 119 -7.79 -25.27 -18.93
N ASP A 120 -7.78 -25.65 -17.65
CA ASP A 120 -8.96 -25.72 -16.79
C ASP A 120 -8.60 -25.11 -15.43
N SER A 121 -8.35 -23.81 -15.42
CA SER A 121 -7.74 -23.07 -14.32
C SER A 121 -8.51 -23.10 -12.99
N PHE A 122 -9.77 -23.54 -13.00
CA PHE A 122 -10.63 -23.71 -11.82
C PHE A 122 -11.09 -25.17 -11.61
N GLY A 123 -10.77 -26.07 -12.54
CA GLY A 123 -11.18 -27.47 -12.50
C GLY A 123 -12.65 -27.73 -12.86
N VAL A 124 -13.39 -26.72 -13.33
CA VAL A 124 -14.83 -26.81 -13.60
C VAL A 124 -15.16 -27.29 -15.01
N SER A 125 -14.14 -27.46 -15.87
CA SER A 125 -14.29 -27.80 -17.29
C SER A 125 -14.01 -29.27 -17.57
N GLY A 126 -14.21 -30.13 -16.57
CA GLY A 126 -14.03 -31.58 -16.66
C GLY A 126 -12.98 -32.14 -15.71
N TYR A 127 -11.98 -31.37 -15.25
CA TYR A 127 -10.94 -31.94 -14.38
C TYR A 127 -11.51 -32.47 -13.05
N ASN A 128 -12.38 -31.71 -12.39
CA ASN A 128 -12.98 -32.14 -11.12
C ASN A 128 -14.02 -33.26 -11.31
N ASP A 129 -14.61 -33.38 -12.51
CA ASP A 129 -15.64 -34.38 -12.82
C ASP A 129 -15.02 -35.72 -13.26
N ASP A 130 -14.02 -35.67 -14.14
CA ASP A 130 -13.29 -36.83 -14.68
C ASP A 130 -12.46 -37.55 -13.59
N TRP A 131 -12.12 -36.82 -12.53
CA TRP A 131 -11.34 -37.32 -11.40
C TRP A 131 -12.17 -37.31 -10.11
N SER A 132 -13.41 -37.80 -10.16
CA SER A 132 -14.34 -37.86 -9.02
C SER A 132 -13.79 -38.52 -7.75
N ASN A 133 -12.76 -39.36 -7.89
CA ASN A 133 -12.07 -40.05 -6.79
C ASN A 133 -10.99 -39.19 -6.12
N MET A 134 -10.66 -38.06 -6.72
CA MET A 134 -9.71 -37.07 -6.24
C MET A 134 -10.44 -35.82 -5.79
N ARG A 135 -9.88 -35.14 -4.79
CA ARG A 135 -10.36 -33.81 -4.38
C ARG A 135 -10.14 -32.81 -5.52
N ALA A 136 -10.94 -31.74 -5.56
CA ALA A 136 -10.84 -30.74 -6.62
C ALA A 136 -9.42 -30.17 -6.73
N CYS A 137 -8.95 -29.82 -7.93
CA CYS A 137 -7.67 -29.11 -8.03
C CYS A 137 -7.75 -27.71 -7.42
N ILE A 138 -6.63 -27.18 -6.94
CA ILE A 138 -6.55 -25.79 -6.44
C ILE A 138 -6.45 -24.84 -7.64
N PRO A 139 -7.34 -23.84 -7.78
CA PRO A 139 -7.29 -22.93 -8.91
C PRO A 139 -5.93 -22.24 -9.07
N THR A 140 -5.57 -21.91 -10.31
CA THR A 140 -4.28 -21.26 -10.58
C THR A 140 -4.16 -19.92 -9.84
N VAL A 141 -5.27 -19.17 -9.77
CA VAL A 141 -5.40 -17.90 -9.02
C VAL A 141 -5.30 -18.10 -7.52
N ALA A 142 -5.64 -19.29 -7.02
CA ALA A 142 -5.58 -19.64 -5.61
C ALA A 142 -4.27 -20.36 -5.24
N TRP A 143 -3.38 -20.70 -6.18
CA TRP A 143 -2.24 -21.58 -5.91
C TRP A 143 -1.22 -21.02 -4.90
N THR A 144 -1.04 -19.70 -4.89
CA THR A 144 -0.14 -19.00 -3.95
C THR A 144 -0.82 -17.78 -3.38
N LYS A 145 -0.40 -17.35 -2.18
CA LYS A 145 -0.94 -16.14 -1.54
C LYS A 145 -0.82 -14.92 -2.46
N SER A 146 0.30 -14.78 -3.16
CA SER A 146 0.51 -13.66 -4.09
C SER A 146 -0.41 -13.73 -5.31
N ALA A 147 -0.65 -14.93 -5.87
CA ALA A 147 -1.60 -15.10 -6.98
C ALA A 147 -3.03 -14.80 -6.53
N TYR A 148 -3.40 -15.20 -5.32
CA TYR A 148 -4.70 -14.91 -4.74
C TYR A 148 -4.89 -13.42 -4.63
N LEU A 149 -4.00 -12.70 -3.94
CA LEU A 149 -4.08 -11.24 -3.75
C LEU A 149 -4.01 -10.41 -5.04
N ALA A 150 -3.46 -10.98 -6.12
CA ALA A 150 -3.38 -10.33 -7.44
C ALA A 150 -4.56 -10.70 -8.36
N SER A 151 -5.42 -11.62 -7.94
CA SER A 151 -6.56 -12.05 -8.75
C SER A 151 -7.70 -11.03 -8.65
N ASN A 152 -8.64 -11.07 -9.60
CA ASN A 152 -9.87 -10.28 -9.50
C ASN A 152 -11.04 -11.21 -9.17
N PRO A 153 -11.73 -11.04 -8.02
CA PRO A 153 -12.88 -11.84 -7.61
C PRO A 153 -14.06 -11.84 -8.58
N ASP A 154 -14.18 -10.84 -9.46
CA ASP A 154 -15.22 -10.80 -10.51
C ASP A 154 -15.05 -11.91 -11.56
N PHE A 155 -13.82 -12.44 -11.70
CA PHE A 155 -13.52 -13.54 -12.63
C PHE A 155 -13.51 -14.91 -11.96
N TRP A 156 -13.81 -14.99 -10.67
CA TRP A 156 -13.85 -16.26 -9.97
C TRP A 156 -15.10 -17.05 -10.34
N LEU A 157 -14.91 -18.35 -10.61
CA LEU A 157 -16.01 -19.24 -10.99
C LEU A 157 -16.77 -19.80 -9.78
N TYR A 158 -16.13 -19.84 -8.61
CA TYR A 158 -16.69 -20.18 -7.30
C TYR A 158 -15.98 -19.39 -6.20
N ASP A 159 -16.58 -19.40 -5.01
CA ASP A 159 -16.07 -18.63 -3.89
C ASP A 159 -14.71 -19.16 -3.42
N LEU A 160 -13.67 -18.34 -3.59
CA LEU A 160 -12.31 -18.59 -3.09
C LEU A 160 -11.98 -17.75 -1.87
N GLN A 161 -12.96 -17.03 -1.33
CA GLN A 161 -12.75 -16.17 -0.18
C GLN A 161 -12.21 -16.97 1.00
N ASN A 162 -11.06 -16.54 1.51
CA ASN A 162 -10.39 -17.14 2.67
C ASN A 162 -10.16 -18.67 2.55
N TRP A 163 -10.09 -19.23 1.35
CA TRP A 163 -10.08 -20.68 1.14
C TRP A 163 -8.90 -21.41 1.81
N ASN A 164 -7.77 -20.72 2.03
CA ASN A 164 -6.55 -21.26 2.66
C ASN A 164 -6.09 -20.47 3.89
N GLY A 165 -7.03 -19.80 4.58
CA GLY A 165 -6.71 -19.01 5.77
C GLY A 165 -5.87 -17.75 5.48
N TRP A 166 -5.89 -17.26 4.24
CA TRP A 166 -5.17 -16.05 3.83
C TRP A 166 -5.91 -14.75 4.15
N GLY A 167 -7.11 -14.87 4.71
CA GLY A 167 -8.04 -13.78 4.86
C GLY A 167 -8.87 -13.55 3.60
N ASN A 168 -9.77 -12.60 3.72
CA ASN A 168 -10.64 -12.15 2.65
C ASN A 168 -9.83 -11.42 1.56
N HIS A 169 -10.21 -11.61 0.30
CA HIS A 169 -9.53 -10.96 -0.81
C HIS A 169 -9.86 -9.45 -0.81
N PRO A 170 -8.87 -8.57 -1.04
CA PRO A 170 -9.04 -7.11 -0.88
C PRO A 170 -10.08 -6.51 -1.82
N ASP A 171 -10.36 -7.18 -2.93
CA ASP A 171 -11.30 -6.73 -3.96
C ASP A 171 -12.58 -7.60 -4.01
N TYR A 172 -12.85 -8.37 -2.95
CA TYR A 172 -14.07 -9.20 -2.82
C TYR A 172 -15.23 -8.39 -2.29
#